data_AF-P25447-F1
#
_entry.id   AF-P25447-F1
#
_cell.length_a   1.000
_cell.length_b   1.000
_cell.length_c   1.000
_cell.angle_alpha   90.00
_cell.angle_beta   90.00
_cell.angle_gamma   90.00
#
_symmetry.space_group_name_H-M   'P 1'
#
loop_
_entity.id
_entity.type
_entity.pdbx_description
1 polymer ?
#
loop_
_entity_poly.entity_id
_entity_poly.type
_entity_poly.pdbx_seq_one_letter_code
_entity_poly.pdbx_strand_id
1 'polypeptide(L)'
;MKKTMMAAALVLSALSIQSALAAEYSEKTQYLGVVNGQVVGNSVVKVTRTPTDPVLYRSGSNSPLPAELIIRHAESRPASGGLANITVKEALPDNGEARITLKTSLMVDGKRVALSARQQGEDVVITVPEAQQQIELRTDAPAELEVPVSYRGNLQIALQVED
;
A
#
# COMPACT_ATOMS: atom_id res chain seq x y z
N MET A 1 30.44 -56.75 -8.76
CA MET A 1 29.38 -56.47 -7.76
C MET A 1 29.12 -54.96 -7.70
N LYS A 2 27.84 -54.58 -7.88
CA LYS A 2 27.11 -53.33 -7.60
C LYS A 2 27.88 -52.11 -7.05
N LYS A 3 28.02 -51.04 -7.84
CA LYS A 3 28.20 -49.66 -7.34
C LYS A 3 27.36 -48.58 -8.09
N THR A 4 26.58 -48.94 -9.10
CA THR A 4 25.88 -47.96 -9.94
C THR A 4 24.55 -47.43 -9.38
N MET A 5 24.06 -47.91 -8.22
CA MET A 5 22.75 -47.50 -7.70
C MET A 5 22.78 -46.33 -6.69
N MET A 6 23.94 -45.84 -6.28
CA MET A 6 24.02 -44.81 -5.22
C MET A 6 24.03 -43.37 -5.74
N ALA A 7 24.25 -43.16 -7.05
CA ALA A 7 24.32 -41.82 -7.63
C ALA A 7 22.95 -41.18 -7.88
N ALA A 8 21.90 -41.99 -8.10
CA ALA A 8 20.56 -41.46 -8.41
C ALA A 8 19.86 -40.83 -7.19
N ALA A 9 20.15 -41.33 -5.98
CA ALA A 9 19.53 -40.81 -4.75
C ALA A 9 20.02 -39.41 -4.37
N LEU A 10 21.28 -39.07 -4.68
CA LEU A 10 21.86 -37.78 -4.29
C LEU A 10 21.40 -36.61 -5.17
N VAL A 11 21.05 -36.89 -6.43
CA VAL A 11 20.56 -35.86 -7.36
C VAL A 11 19.12 -35.44 -7.01
N LEU A 12 18.30 -36.34 -6.46
CA LEU A 12 16.90 -36.05 -6.16
C LEU A 12 16.71 -35.20 -4.88
N SER A 13 17.64 -35.27 -3.92
CA SER A 13 17.60 -34.46 -2.70
C SER A 13 17.96 -32.98 -2.90
N ALA A 14 18.53 -32.62 -4.05
CA ALA A 14 18.93 -31.23 -4.32
C ALA A 14 17.79 -30.34 -4.83
N LEU A 15 16.64 -30.90 -5.23
CA LEU A 15 15.53 -30.13 -5.81
C LEU A 15 14.48 -29.63 -4.80
N SER A 16 14.52 -30.06 -3.54
CA SER A 16 13.50 -29.71 -2.54
C SER A 16 13.78 -28.42 -1.75
N ILE A 17 14.84 -27.68 -2.08
CA ILE A 17 15.01 -26.30 -1.59
C ILE A 17 14.42 -25.37 -2.64
N GLN A 18 13.09 -25.44 -2.80
CA GLN A 18 12.37 -24.27 -3.30
C GLN A 18 12.52 -23.21 -2.22
N SER A 19 13.57 -22.39 -2.39
CA SER A 19 13.72 -21.15 -1.66
C SER A 19 12.37 -20.43 -1.75
N ALA A 20 11.71 -20.28 -0.61
CA ALA A 20 10.70 -19.25 -0.47
C ALA A 20 11.41 -17.95 -0.85
N LEU A 21 11.15 -17.47 -2.07
CA LEU A 21 11.50 -16.12 -2.47
C LEU A 21 10.82 -15.24 -1.43
N ALA A 22 11.61 -14.73 -0.49
CA ALA A 22 11.12 -13.79 0.48
C ALA A 22 10.58 -12.61 -0.33
N ALA A 23 9.29 -12.33 -0.21
CA ALA A 23 8.74 -11.08 -0.71
C ALA A 23 9.60 -9.96 -0.13
N GLU A 24 10.16 -9.11 -0.99
CA GLU A 24 11.01 -8.01 -0.55
C GLU A 24 10.15 -7.01 0.21
N TYR A 25 10.14 -7.14 1.53
CA TYR A 25 9.44 -6.21 2.40
C TYR A 25 10.12 -4.84 2.34
N SER A 26 9.36 -3.84 1.90
CA SER A 26 9.78 -2.44 1.90
C SER A 26 8.91 -1.64 2.86
N GLU A 27 9.55 -0.87 3.75
CA GLU A 27 8.88 0.02 4.68
C GLU A 27 9.36 1.44 4.49
N LYS A 28 8.40 2.39 4.53
CA LYS A 28 8.67 3.81 4.42
C LYS A 28 7.86 4.59 5.45
N THR A 29 8.57 5.30 6.32
CA THR A 29 7.95 6.20 7.29
C THR A 29 7.91 7.63 6.76
N GLN A 30 6.75 8.28 6.81
CA GLN A 30 6.59 9.68 6.47
C GLN A 30 6.10 10.49 7.69
N TYR A 31 6.85 11.53 8.05
CA TYR A 31 6.48 12.41 9.16
C TYR A 31 5.61 13.57 8.68
N LEU A 32 4.36 13.64 9.15
CA LEU A 32 3.41 14.69 8.78
C LEU A 32 3.44 15.93 9.71
N GLY A 33 4.30 15.91 10.74
CA GLY A 33 4.50 17.06 11.64
C GLY A 33 3.48 17.20 12.77
N VAL A 34 3.62 18.28 13.54
CA VAL A 34 2.60 18.73 14.52
C VAL A 34 1.46 19.40 13.76
N VAL A 35 0.22 18.95 14.02
CA VAL A 35 -0.96 19.33 13.25
C VAL A 35 -1.96 20.12 14.10
N ASN A 36 -2.41 21.27 13.58
CA ASN A 36 -3.62 21.93 14.05
C ASN A 36 -4.72 21.59 13.04
N GLY A 37 -5.82 21.02 13.52
CA GLY A 37 -6.96 20.66 12.70
C GLY A 37 -8.22 21.43 13.04
N GLN A 38 -9.23 21.31 12.20
CA GLN A 38 -10.56 21.87 12.45
C GLN A 38 -11.48 20.79 13.02
N VAL A 39 -12.23 21.12 14.08
CA VAL A 39 -13.27 20.22 14.60
C VAL A 39 -14.45 20.24 13.63
N VAL A 40 -14.84 19.06 13.13
CA VAL A 40 -15.99 18.86 12.25
C VAL A 40 -17.01 17.95 12.94
N GLY A 41 -18.28 18.34 12.89
CA GLY A 41 -19.37 17.55 13.46
C GLY A 41 -19.25 17.30 14.97
N ASN A 42 -18.46 18.12 15.68
CA ASN A 42 -18.17 18.00 17.10
C ASN A 42 -17.59 16.63 17.55
N SER A 43 -17.06 15.84 16.61
CA SER A 43 -16.64 14.45 16.87
C SER A 43 -15.27 14.13 16.30
N VAL A 44 -14.90 14.74 15.18
CA VAL A 44 -13.60 14.51 14.53
C VAL A 44 -12.82 15.80 14.33
N VAL A 45 -11.51 15.73 14.45
CA VAL A 45 -10.56 16.75 14.02
C VAL A 45 -10.11 16.38 12.61
N LYS A 46 -10.33 17.27 11.65
CA LYS A 46 -9.80 17.16 10.29
C LYS A 46 -8.48 17.91 10.17
N VAL A 47 -7.49 17.24 9.61
CA VAL A 47 -6.16 17.77 9.36
C VAL A 47 -5.81 17.52 7.90
N THR A 48 -5.23 18.52 7.24
CA THR A 48 -4.72 18.38 5.87
C THR A 48 -3.21 18.52 5.87
N ARG A 49 -2.50 17.53 5.30
CA ARG A 49 -1.04 17.54 5.22
C ARG A 49 -0.52 16.99 3.89
N THR A 50 0.34 17.76 3.24
CA THR A 50 1.07 17.30 2.07
C THR A 50 2.21 16.36 2.52
N PRO A 51 2.23 15.09 2.10
CA PRO A 51 3.35 14.21 2.39
C PRO A 51 4.65 14.75 1.77
N THR A 52 5.78 14.54 2.42
CA THR A 52 7.09 15.04 1.94
C THR A 52 7.52 14.36 0.65
N ASP A 53 7.07 13.12 0.43
CA ASP A 53 7.23 12.40 -0.82
C ASP A 53 5.86 11.89 -1.30
N PRO A 54 5.39 12.30 -2.49
CA PRO A 54 4.14 11.84 -3.05
C PRO A 54 4.12 10.34 -3.41
N VAL A 55 5.27 9.67 -3.52
CA VAL A 55 5.34 8.23 -3.81
C VAL A 55 4.95 7.44 -2.55
N LEU A 56 3.86 6.69 -2.65
CA LEU A 56 3.31 5.86 -1.59
C LEU A 56 3.87 4.43 -1.66
N TYR A 57 3.98 3.89 -2.87
CA TYR A 57 4.53 2.58 -3.15
C TYR A 57 5.23 2.60 -4.52
N ARG A 58 6.28 1.80 -4.67
CA ARG A 58 7.03 1.65 -5.93
C ARG A 58 7.49 0.20 -6.08
N SER A 59 7.31 -0.35 -7.28
CA SER A 59 7.96 -1.58 -7.73
C SER A 59 8.60 -1.36 -9.10
N GLY A 60 9.74 -2.00 -9.36
CA GLY A 60 10.55 -1.74 -10.57
C GLY A 60 11.90 -2.44 -10.63
N SER A 61 12.36 -3.02 -9.51
CA SER A 61 13.61 -3.80 -9.44
C SER A 61 13.43 -5.27 -9.81
N ASN A 62 12.21 -5.80 -9.68
CA ASN A 62 11.93 -7.23 -9.77
C ASN A 62 10.98 -7.51 -10.94
N SER A 63 11.41 -8.37 -11.87
CA SER A 63 10.56 -8.91 -12.92
C SER A 63 10.09 -10.30 -12.50
N PRO A 64 8.78 -10.61 -12.56
CA PRO A 64 7.70 -9.80 -13.15
C PRO A 64 7.15 -8.72 -12.20
N LEU A 65 6.66 -7.62 -12.80
CA LEU A 65 5.87 -6.61 -12.08
C LEU A 65 4.48 -7.17 -11.74
N PRO A 66 3.85 -6.74 -10.64
CA PRO A 66 2.59 -7.29 -10.20
C PRO A 66 1.44 -6.87 -11.14
N ALA A 67 0.49 -7.78 -11.33
CA ALA A 67 -0.72 -7.51 -12.11
C ALA A 67 -1.81 -6.80 -11.29
N GLU A 68 -1.74 -6.88 -9.96
CA GLU A 68 -2.64 -6.22 -9.03
C GLU A 68 -1.85 -5.71 -7.83
N LEU A 69 -2.30 -4.61 -7.22
CA LEU A 69 -1.84 -4.17 -5.90
C LEU A 69 -3.00 -4.28 -4.92
N ILE A 70 -2.75 -4.77 -3.72
CA ILE A 70 -3.76 -4.88 -2.67
C ILE A 70 -3.42 -3.89 -1.56
N ILE A 71 -4.32 -2.96 -1.28
CA ILE A 71 -4.20 -2.03 -0.15
C ILE A 71 -5.06 -2.56 1.00
N ARG A 72 -4.43 -2.92 2.12
CA ARG A 72 -5.10 -3.52 3.27
C ARG A 72 -5.92 -2.48 4.05
N HIS A 73 -7.06 -2.91 4.61
CA HIS A 73 -7.90 -2.10 5.51
C HIS A 73 -8.25 -0.72 4.93
N ALA A 74 -8.65 -0.72 3.66
CA ALA A 74 -8.88 0.48 2.88
C ALA A 74 -10.25 0.48 2.20
N GLU A 75 -10.77 1.68 1.98
CA GLU A 75 -11.94 1.93 1.14
C GLU A 75 -11.54 2.75 -0.09
N SER A 76 -12.12 2.41 -1.25
CA SER A 76 -11.93 3.18 -2.48
C SER A 76 -13.18 3.96 -2.88
N ARG A 77 -12.98 5.21 -3.29
CA ARG A 77 -14.00 6.01 -3.97
C ARG A 77 -13.41 6.63 -5.25
N PRO A 78 -14.11 6.55 -6.40
CA PRO A 78 -13.66 7.22 -7.62
C PRO A 78 -13.45 8.72 -7.40
N ALA A 79 -12.40 9.27 -8.02
CA ALA A 79 -12.12 10.69 -8.05
C ALA A 79 -11.95 11.17 -9.50
N SER A 80 -12.00 12.49 -9.70
CA SER A 80 -11.86 13.08 -11.03
C SER A 80 -10.46 12.82 -11.63
N GLY A 81 -10.38 12.73 -12.96
CA GLY A 81 -9.11 12.61 -13.69
C GLY A 81 -8.50 11.21 -13.72
N GLY A 82 -9.32 10.16 -13.56
CA GLY A 82 -8.83 8.77 -13.52
C GLY A 82 -8.09 8.44 -12.22
N LEU A 83 -8.46 9.11 -11.13
CA LEU A 83 -7.87 8.96 -9.81
C LEU A 83 -8.84 8.23 -8.87
N ALA A 84 -8.37 7.79 -7.70
CA ALA A 84 -9.25 7.32 -6.63
C ALA A 84 -8.86 7.92 -5.28
N ASN A 85 -9.84 8.25 -4.46
CA ASN A 85 -9.61 8.48 -3.05
C ASN A 85 -9.51 7.12 -2.35
N ILE A 86 -8.35 6.85 -1.74
CA ILE A 86 -8.12 5.67 -0.92
C ILE A 86 -8.11 6.11 0.54
N THR A 87 -9.04 5.59 1.33
CA THR A 87 -9.14 5.87 2.76
C THR A 87 -8.69 4.65 3.55
N VAL A 88 -7.58 4.76 4.27
CA VAL A 88 -7.09 3.73 5.20
C VAL A 88 -7.60 4.01 6.60
N LYS A 89 -8.04 2.96 7.29
CA LYS A 89 -8.55 3.02 8.66
C LYS A 89 -7.54 2.43 9.64
N GLU A 90 -7.37 3.10 10.77
CA GLU A 90 -6.51 2.65 11.85
C GLU A 90 -7.31 2.63 13.16
N ALA A 91 -7.31 1.49 13.83
CA ALA A 91 -7.91 1.36 15.15
C ALA A 91 -7.02 2.04 16.21
N LEU A 92 -7.62 2.86 17.06
CA LEU A 92 -6.92 3.58 18.12
C LEU A 92 -7.03 2.82 19.47
N PRO A 93 -6.07 3.01 20.40
CA PRO A 93 -6.09 2.34 21.71
C PRO A 93 -7.35 2.59 22.57
N ASP A 94 -8.09 3.67 22.30
CA ASP A 94 -9.31 4.05 23.01
C ASP A 94 -10.59 3.51 22.35
N ASN A 95 -10.47 2.54 21.44
CA ASN A 95 -11.54 2.04 20.56
C ASN A 95 -12.07 3.09 19.57
N GLY A 96 -11.38 4.21 19.41
CA GLY A 96 -11.61 5.15 18.32
C GLY A 96 -11.08 4.61 16.98
N GLU A 97 -11.38 5.33 15.91
CA GLU A 97 -10.83 5.06 14.58
C GLU A 97 -10.24 6.36 14.03
N ALA A 98 -9.01 6.31 13.53
CA ALA A 98 -8.44 7.35 12.70
C ALA A 98 -8.51 6.94 11.23
N ARG A 99 -8.61 7.93 10.34
CA ARG A 99 -8.65 7.71 8.89
C ARG A 99 -7.67 8.62 8.19
N ILE A 100 -6.99 8.11 7.19
CA ILE A 100 -6.24 8.92 6.24
C ILE A 100 -6.80 8.68 4.84
N THR A 101 -7.16 9.75 4.15
CA THR A 101 -7.62 9.73 2.77
C THR A 101 -6.57 10.33 1.86
N LEU A 102 -6.18 9.58 0.84
CA LEU A 102 -5.17 9.93 -0.15
C LEU A 102 -5.83 10.00 -1.53
N LYS A 103 -5.62 11.10 -2.25
CA LYS A 103 -6.07 11.21 -3.66
C LYS A 103 -5.02 10.54 -4.55
N THR A 104 -5.23 9.27 -4.83
CA THR A 104 -4.22 8.41 -5.45
C THR A 104 -4.20 8.45 -6.98
N SER A 105 -2.99 8.38 -7.54
CA SER A 105 -2.69 8.21 -8.95
C SER A 105 -1.78 6.99 -9.16
N LEU A 106 -1.92 6.32 -10.32
CA LEU A 106 -1.06 5.21 -10.73
C LEU A 106 -0.13 5.69 -11.85
N MET A 107 1.16 5.48 -11.67
CA MET A 107 2.18 5.67 -12.71
C MET A 107 2.66 4.31 -13.19
N VAL A 108 2.70 4.10 -14.49
CA VAL A 108 3.27 2.92 -15.15
C VAL A 108 4.34 3.40 -16.11
N ASP A 109 5.58 2.94 -15.94
CA ASP A 109 6.73 3.31 -16.78
C ASP A 109 6.89 4.84 -16.93
N GLY A 110 6.67 5.56 -15.83
CA GLY A 110 6.74 7.03 -15.78
C GLY A 110 5.55 7.77 -16.39
N LYS A 111 4.53 7.06 -16.89
CA LYS A 111 3.31 7.66 -17.44
C LYS A 111 2.14 7.48 -16.47
N ARG A 112 1.35 8.53 -16.30
CA ARG A 112 0.11 8.44 -15.53
C ARG A 112 -0.93 7.65 -16.32
N VAL A 113 -1.52 6.65 -15.68
CA VAL A 113 -2.62 5.85 -16.23
C VAL A 113 -3.87 6.01 -15.36
N ALA A 114 -5.03 5.67 -15.90
CA ALA A 114 -6.27 5.66 -15.11
C ALA A 114 -6.17 4.57 -14.04
N LEU A 115 -6.40 4.94 -12.78
CA LEU A 115 -6.36 4.03 -11.65
C LEU A 115 -7.68 3.23 -11.58
N SER A 116 -7.58 1.92 -11.77
CA SER A 116 -8.72 1.00 -11.68
C SER A 116 -8.74 0.33 -10.31
N ALA A 117 -9.42 0.95 -9.34
CA ALA A 117 -9.60 0.41 -8.00
C ALA A 117 -10.99 -0.22 -7.81
N ARG A 118 -11.03 -1.37 -7.14
CA ARG A 118 -12.26 -2.05 -6.71
C ARG A 118 -12.17 -2.43 -5.24
N GLN A 119 -13.31 -2.41 -4.56
CA GLN A 119 -13.41 -2.91 -3.19
C GLN A 119 -13.46 -4.44 -3.19
N GLN A 120 -12.69 -5.09 -2.31
CA GLN A 120 -12.74 -6.52 -2.04
C GLN A 120 -12.70 -6.77 -0.52
N GLY A 121 -13.87 -6.96 0.08
CA GLY A 121 -13.98 -7.04 1.54
C GLY A 121 -13.49 -5.75 2.20
N GLU A 122 -12.55 -5.87 3.14
CA GLU A 122 -11.92 -4.73 3.82
C GLU A 122 -10.74 -4.12 3.05
N ASP A 123 -10.42 -4.65 1.88
CA ASP A 123 -9.24 -4.25 1.10
C ASP A 123 -9.64 -3.58 -0.22
N VAL A 124 -8.71 -2.80 -0.77
CA VAL A 124 -8.82 -2.27 -2.13
C VAL A 124 -7.88 -3.01 -3.04
N VAL A 125 -8.38 -3.49 -4.17
CA VAL A 125 -7.55 -4.06 -5.23
C VAL A 125 -7.43 -3.08 -6.40
N ILE A 126 -6.20 -2.79 -6.81
CA ILE A 126 -5.88 -1.95 -7.95
C ILE A 126 -5.36 -2.84 -9.06
N THR A 127 -6.04 -2.84 -10.21
CA THR A 127 -5.53 -3.52 -11.41
C THR A 127 -4.39 -2.70 -12.02
N VAL A 128 -3.26 -3.37 -12.27
CA VAL A 128 -2.06 -2.76 -12.84
C VAL A 128 -2.00 -3.13 -14.33
N PRO A 129 -2.00 -2.13 -15.25
CA PRO A 129 -1.73 -2.38 -16.66
C PRO A 129 -0.34 -2.99 -16.87
N GLU A 130 -0.15 -3.69 -17.99
CA GLU A 130 1.18 -4.23 -18.34
C GLU A 130 2.24 -3.12 -18.28
N ALA A 131 3.29 -3.40 -17.49
CA ALA A 131 4.38 -2.49 -17.19
C ALA A 131 5.70 -3.21 -17.49
N GLN A 132 6.69 -2.49 -18.00
CA GLN A 132 7.99 -3.07 -18.37
C GLN A 132 9.11 -2.72 -17.40
N GLN A 133 9.02 -1.55 -16.75
CA GLN A 133 10.10 -0.96 -15.98
C GLN A 133 9.70 -0.70 -14.54
N GLN A 134 8.57 -0.06 -14.31
CA GLN A 134 8.18 0.35 -12.97
C GLN A 134 6.70 0.69 -12.84
N ILE A 135 6.21 0.54 -11.61
CA ILE A 135 4.92 1.04 -11.18
C ILE A 135 5.10 1.91 -9.94
N GLU A 136 4.36 3.00 -9.85
CA GLU A 136 4.27 3.81 -8.64
C GLU A 136 2.82 4.10 -8.29
N LEU A 137 2.45 3.84 -7.04
CA LEU A 137 1.28 4.45 -6.44
C LEU A 137 1.70 5.78 -5.82
N ARG A 138 1.00 6.86 -6.17
CA ARG A 138 1.31 8.21 -5.70
C ARG A 138 0.08 8.89 -5.13
N THR A 139 0.28 9.96 -4.37
CA THR A 139 -0.79 10.93 -4.04
C THR A 139 -0.62 12.22 -4.85
N ASP A 140 -1.73 12.74 -5.34
CA ASP A 140 -1.83 13.95 -6.18
C ASP A 140 -2.35 15.17 -5.40
N ALA A 141 -2.74 14.97 -4.14
CA ALA A 141 -3.23 16.02 -3.27
C ALA A 141 -2.67 15.82 -1.84
N PRO A 142 -2.77 16.87 -0.99
CA PRO A 142 -2.55 16.70 0.44
C PRO A 142 -3.42 15.57 1.02
N ALA A 143 -2.87 14.80 1.95
CA ALA A 143 -3.60 13.79 2.69
C ALA A 143 -4.59 14.46 3.65
N GLU A 144 -5.80 13.90 3.72
CA GLU A 144 -6.80 14.30 4.70
C GLU A 144 -6.84 13.28 5.83
N LEU A 145 -6.57 13.74 7.04
CA LEU A 145 -6.57 12.93 8.25
C LEU A 145 -7.79 13.28 9.10
N GLU A 146 -8.54 12.27 9.52
CA GLU A 146 -9.64 12.37 10.49
C GLU A 146 -9.27 11.61 11.77
N VAL A 147 -9.40 12.27 12.92
CA VAL A 147 -9.08 11.69 14.23
C VAL A 147 -10.18 12.07 15.23
N PRO A 148 -10.59 11.22 16.18
CA PRO A 148 -11.56 11.60 17.20
C PRO A 148 -11.10 12.82 18.02
N VAL A 149 -12.01 13.75 18.35
CA VAL A 149 -11.69 14.94 19.18
C VAL A 149 -11.17 14.60 20.57
N SER A 150 -11.51 13.43 21.09
CA SER A 150 -11.06 12.91 22.37
C SER A 150 -9.64 12.36 22.34
N TYR A 151 -9.12 12.00 21.16
CA TYR A 151 -7.84 11.32 21.06
C TYR A 151 -6.69 12.23 21.50
N ARG A 152 -5.79 11.68 22.31
CA ARG A 152 -4.57 12.34 22.78
C ARG A 152 -3.43 11.35 22.63
N GLY A 153 -2.45 11.68 21.80
CA GLY A 153 -1.28 10.83 21.61
C GLY A 153 -0.69 10.92 20.22
N ASN A 154 0.30 10.07 19.98
CA ASN A 154 0.95 9.92 18.68
C ASN A 154 0.07 9.06 17.78
N LEU A 155 -0.24 9.57 16.60
CA LEU A 155 -0.94 8.81 15.58
C LEU A 155 0.05 8.28 14.55
N GLN A 156 -0.03 6.98 14.29
CA GLN A 156 0.63 6.32 13.18
C GLN A 156 -0.44 5.53 12.42
N ILE A 157 -0.50 5.71 11.10
CA ILE A 157 -1.40 4.95 10.23
C ILE A 157 -0.52 4.26 9.20
N ALA A 158 -0.66 2.94 9.07
CA ALA A 158 0.11 2.15 8.13
C ALA A 158 -0.65 2.01 6.80
N LEU A 159 -0.07 2.51 5.70
CA LEU A 159 -0.51 2.15 4.35
C LEU A 159 0.22 0.87 3.92
N GLN A 160 -0.46 -0.27 4.03
CA GLN A 160 0.09 -1.56 3.60
C GLN A 160 -0.33 -1.84 2.16
N VAL A 161 0.65 -2.04 1.28
CA VAL A 161 0.45 -2.38 -0.13
C VAL A 161 1.14 -3.72 -0.41
N GLU A 162 0.38 -4.71 -0.86
CA GLU A 162 0.86 -6.04 -1.27
C GLU A 162 0.89 -6.14 -2.80
N ASP A 163 1.86 -6.89 -3.33
CA ASP A 163 2.09 -7.17 -4.76
C ASP A 163 2.09 -8.66 -5.11
#